data_AF-A0A1V9YS80-F1
#
_entry.id   AF-A0A1V9YS80-F1
#
_cell.length_a   1.000
_cell.length_b   1.000
_cell.length_c   1.000
_cell.angle_alpha   90.00
_cell.angle_beta   90.00
_cell.angle_gamma   90.00
#
_symmetry.space_group_name_H-M   'P 1'
#
loop_
_entity.id
_entity.type
_entity.pdbx_description
1 polymer ?
#
loop_
_entity_poly.entity_id
_entity_poly.type
_entity_poly.pdbx_seq_one_letter_code
_entity_poly.pdbx_strand_id
1 'polypeptide(L)'
;MNATSPRSLPIQASDVYRVIEQLQCLSSSMAPDFDEDGDANWGPVVLCPRLSLDDFIKCLPILEDWSLSCWEYLPSNQSTNEGSVVINRLPSKVHECTACSIEYTIIKQIKDAVRQSNNLTIEFHSPPYPICRIGNILQAPTQALIPDTLSLNNSSVIDAGFGSPFPAIVIEISYKNEKLATLRSKLERWMSMQTSVQIAIGIKIFAISSRRVAILHRRGYCSQEIDFGDNNQWDLVLTFPLGAVFTGVDPLPHQLFDLQNIPIVINLVCLREQIDLRIARDN
;
A
#
# COMPACT_ATOMS: atom_id res chain seq x y z
N MET A 1 -31.89 31.95 20.92
CA MET A 1 -31.52 30.76 20.13
C MET A 1 -30.33 31.17 19.27
N ASN A 2 -29.11 30.90 19.73
CA ASN A 2 -27.91 31.22 18.96
C ASN A 2 -27.68 30.09 17.95
N ALA A 3 -27.77 30.43 16.67
CA ALA A 3 -27.30 29.59 15.60
C ALA A 3 -25.79 29.39 15.79
N THR A 4 -25.41 28.19 16.25
CA THR A 4 -24.04 27.71 16.14
C THR A 4 -23.63 27.77 14.68
N SER A 5 -22.66 28.63 14.35
CA SER A 5 -21.94 28.56 13.09
C SER A 5 -21.49 27.11 12.85
N PRO A 6 -21.51 26.60 11.61
CA PRO A 6 -20.96 25.29 11.32
C PRO A 6 -19.51 25.28 11.80
N ARG A 7 -19.16 24.34 12.70
CA ARG A 7 -17.76 24.12 13.11
C ARG A 7 -16.96 23.93 11.82
N SER A 8 -15.99 24.81 11.59
CA SER A 8 -15.04 24.66 10.50
C SER A 8 -14.36 23.30 10.65
N LEU A 9 -14.22 22.56 9.54
CA LEU A 9 -13.50 21.29 9.57
C LEU A 9 -12.07 21.52 10.11
N PRO A 10 -11.50 20.59 10.88
CA PRO A 10 -10.17 20.77 11.46
C PRO A 10 -9.05 20.91 10.41
N ILE A 11 -9.24 20.33 9.22
CA ILE A 11 -8.34 20.49 8.07
C ILE A 11 -8.99 21.46 7.09
N GLN A 12 -8.26 22.49 6.69
CA GLN A 12 -8.71 23.48 5.70
C GLN A 12 -7.94 23.32 4.38
N ALA A 13 -8.50 23.84 3.29
CA ALA A 13 -7.86 23.80 1.96
C ALA A 13 -6.47 24.49 1.97
N SER A 14 -6.26 25.51 2.79
CA SER A 14 -4.96 26.16 2.95
C SER A 14 -3.89 25.25 3.58
N ASP A 15 -4.28 24.33 4.47
CA ASP A 15 -3.35 23.35 5.04
C ASP A 15 -2.91 22.34 3.98
N VAL A 16 -3.86 21.91 3.14
CA VAL A 16 -3.62 21.03 2.01
C VAL A 16 -2.67 21.67 1.00
N TYR A 17 -2.93 22.92 0.62
CA TYR A 17 -2.08 23.68 -0.30
C TYR A 17 -0.64 23.82 0.22
N ARG A 18 -0.46 24.17 1.51
CA ARG A 18 0.85 24.25 2.17
C ARG A 18 1.62 22.93 2.06
N VAL A 19 0.95 21.80 2.31
CA VAL A 19 1.59 20.48 2.23
C VAL A 19 1.99 20.13 0.80
N ILE A 20 1.15 20.44 -0.19
CA ILE A 20 1.49 20.23 -1.60
C ILE A 20 2.74 21.02 -1.99
N GLU A 21 2.81 22.31 -1.64
CA GLU A 21 4.01 23.14 -1.91
C GLU A 21 5.27 22.56 -1.26
N GLN A 22 5.18 22.09 -0.01
CA GLN A 22 6.31 21.45 0.67
C GLN A 22 6.75 20.17 -0.06
N LEU A 23 5.80 19.33 -0.48
CA LEU A 23 6.09 18.07 -1.17
C LEU A 23 6.63 18.28 -2.59
N GLN A 24 6.21 19.34 -3.29
CA GLN A 24 6.73 19.70 -4.62
C GLN A 24 8.20 20.14 -4.57
N CYS A 25 8.64 20.72 -3.45
CA CYS A 25 10.02 21.16 -3.26
C CYS A 25 11.00 20.00 -2.97
N LEU A 26 10.53 18.76 -2.81
CA LEU A 26 11.37 17.61 -2.46
C LEU A 26 12.11 17.07 -3.70
N SER A 27 13.27 17.67 -4.01
CA SER A 27 14.19 17.20 -5.06
C SER A 27 15.38 16.43 -4.48
N SER A 28 15.75 15.31 -5.10
CA SER A 28 16.81 14.38 -4.65
C SER A 28 18.17 15.06 -4.42
N SER A 29 18.50 16.09 -5.20
CA SER A 29 19.74 16.86 -5.07
C SER A 29 19.76 17.87 -3.91
N MET A 30 18.62 18.10 -3.25
CA MET A 30 18.45 19.10 -2.18
C MET A 30 17.97 18.45 -0.87
N ALA A 31 18.14 17.13 -0.71
CA ALA A 31 17.81 16.46 0.53
C ALA A 31 18.64 17.04 1.69
N PRO A 32 18.01 17.44 2.81
CA PRO A 32 18.74 18.01 3.94
C PRO A 32 19.57 16.95 4.67
N ASP A 33 19.19 15.67 4.58
CA ASP A 33 19.83 14.57 5.29
C ASP A 33 19.67 13.23 4.55
N PHE A 34 20.37 12.21 5.02
CA PHE A 34 20.20 10.82 4.61
C PHE A 34 19.59 9.98 5.76
N ASP A 35 18.78 8.97 5.42
CA ASP A 35 18.30 8.01 6.40
C ASP A 35 19.32 6.89 6.70
N GLU A 36 18.98 5.99 7.63
CA GLU A 36 19.84 4.88 8.06
C GLU A 36 20.18 3.90 6.93
N ASP A 37 19.35 3.87 5.87
CA ASP A 37 19.56 3.04 4.69
C ASP A 37 20.34 3.78 3.58
N GLY A 38 20.75 5.03 3.84
CA GLY A 38 21.49 5.89 2.93
C GLY A 38 20.63 6.48 1.82
N ASP A 39 19.30 6.58 1.99
CA ASP A 39 18.43 7.28 1.04
C ASP A 39 18.20 8.74 1.45
N ALA A 40 17.74 9.56 0.51
CA ALA A 40 17.39 10.94 0.79
C ALA A 40 16.21 11.07 1.77
N ASN A 41 16.35 11.96 2.75
CA ASN A 41 15.37 12.18 3.80
C ASN A 41 15.05 13.68 3.94
N TRP A 42 13.80 14.07 3.71
CA TRP A 42 13.32 15.45 3.90
C TRP A 42 12.48 15.63 5.17
N GLY A 43 12.27 14.55 5.92
CA GLY A 43 11.40 14.54 7.10
C GLY A 43 9.91 14.42 6.77
N PRO A 44 9.06 14.15 7.77
CA PRO A 44 7.64 13.98 7.57
C PRO A 44 6.97 15.32 7.23
N VAL A 45 6.08 15.32 6.25
CA VAL A 45 5.23 16.48 5.96
C VAL A 45 3.90 16.33 6.68
N VAL A 46 3.74 17.10 7.75
CA VAL A 46 2.57 17.02 8.64
C VAL A 46 1.44 17.93 8.13
N LEU A 47 0.32 17.33 7.76
CA LEU A 47 -0.90 18.07 7.40
C LEU A 47 -1.56 18.66 8.64
N CYS A 48 -1.78 17.81 9.65
CA CYS A 48 -2.41 18.22 10.90
C CYS A 48 -1.70 17.52 12.07
N PRO A 49 -1.10 18.27 13.02
CA PRO A 49 -0.29 17.67 14.08
C PRO A 49 -1.10 17.04 15.22
N ARG A 50 -2.35 17.48 15.42
CA ARG A 50 -3.26 16.96 16.44
C ARG A 50 -4.69 16.98 15.92
N LEU A 51 -5.24 15.79 15.77
CA LEU A 51 -6.61 15.58 15.32
C LEU A 51 -7.16 14.28 15.90
N SER A 52 -8.44 14.24 16.25
CA SER A 52 -9.09 12.98 16.62
C SER A 52 -9.31 12.10 15.40
N LEU A 53 -9.36 10.79 15.58
CA LEU A 53 -9.59 9.86 14.47
C LEU A 53 -10.94 10.11 13.79
N ASP A 54 -11.98 10.38 14.59
CA ASP A 54 -13.33 10.64 14.08
C ASP A 54 -13.40 11.95 13.28
N ASP A 55 -12.66 12.98 13.70
CA ASP A 55 -12.60 14.23 12.94
C ASP A 55 -11.75 14.09 11.68
N PHE A 56 -10.71 13.25 11.71
CA PHE A 56 -9.95 12.93 10.52
C PHE A 56 -10.81 12.19 9.47
N ILE A 57 -11.62 11.22 9.89
CA ILE A 57 -12.56 10.52 9.00
C ILE A 57 -13.50 11.51 8.29
N LYS A 58 -13.99 12.53 8.99
CA LYS A 58 -14.82 13.59 8.39
C LYS A 58 -14.09 14.46 7.37
N CYS A 59 -12.75 14.49 7.42
CA CYS A 59 -11.91 15.26 6.51
C CYS A 59 -11.47 14.46 5.27
N LEU A 60 -11.71 13.14 5.21
CA LEU A 60 -11.33 12.31 4.06
C LEU A 60 -11.82 12.84 2.71
N PRO A 61 -13.08 13.32 2.57
CA PRO A 61 -13.54 13.88 1.30
C PRO A 61 -12.70 15.07 0.80
N ILE A 62 -12.16 15.89 1.72
CA ILE A 62 -11.27 17.00 1.33
C ILE A 62 -9.97 16.44 0.73
N LEU A 63 -9.42 15.36 1.29
CA LEU A 63 -8.18 14.79 0.75
C LEU A 63 -8.40 14.12 -0.60
N GLU A 64 -9.57 13.49 -0.79
CA GLU A 64 -10.00 12.91 -2.05
C GLU A 64 -10.15 13.97 -3.15
N ASP A 65 -10.81 15.10 -2.85
CA ASP A 65 -10.98 16.23 -3.79
C ASP A 65 -9.63 16.78 -4.30
N TRP A 66 -8.60 16.71 -3.47
CA TRP A 66 -7.24 17.15 -3.81
C TRP A 66 -6.34 16.04 -4.33
N SER A 67 -6.88 14.83 -4.54
CA SER A 67 -6.13 13.64 -4.99
C SER A 67 -4.93 13.30 -4.09
N LEU A 68 -5.01 13.63 -2.80
CA LEU A 68 -4.01 13.29 -1.81
C LEU A 68 -4.39 11.96 -1.15
N SER A 69 -3.93 10.86 -1.76
CA SER A 69 -4.22 9.51 -1.27
C SER A 69 -3.13 8.90 -0.38
N CYS A 70 -2.01 9.59 -0.20
CA CYS A 70 -0.80 9.06 0.42
C CYS A 70 -0.58 9.63 1.82
N TRP A 71 -1.60 9.51 2.66
CA TRP A 71 -1.61 9.95 4.05
C TRP A 71 -1.57 8.76 5.01
N GLU A 72 -1.06 9.00 6.21
CA GLU A 72 -1.15 8.08 7.35
C GLU A 72 -1.66 8.86 8.57
N TYR A 73 -2.67 8.28 9.25
CA TYR A 73 -3.06 8.75 10.58
C TYR A 73 -2.23 8.00 11.62
N LEU A 74 -1.31 8.71 12.26
CA LEU A 74 -0.40 8.18 13.27
C LEU A 74 -0.89 8.59 14.67
N PRO A 75 -1.27 7.64 15.55
CA PRO A 75 -1.72 7.97 16.90
C PRO A 75 -0.60 8.65 17.69
N SER A 76 -0.98 9.58 18.57
CA SER A 76 -0.03 10.28 19.44
C SER A 76 0.46 9.38 20.56
N ASN A 77 1.77 9.42 20.84
CA ASN A 77 2.33 8.78 22.03
C ASN A 77 1.88 9.45 23.34
N GLN A 78 1.32 10.67 23.27
CA GLN A 78 0.93 11.49 24.42
C GLN A 78 -0.57 11.48 24.71
N SER A 79 -1.41 11.02 23.76
CA SER A 79 -2.87 11.01 23.88
C SER A 79 -3.44 9.79 23.19
N THR A 80 -4.35 9.09 23.86
CA THR A 80 -5.01 7.89 23.29
C THR A 80 -6.05 8.22 22.22
N ASN A 81 -6.47 9.49 22.14
CA ASN A 81 -7.63 9.91 21.34
C ASN A 81 -7.26 10.87 20.20
N GLU A 82 -6.00 11.28 20.11
CA GLU A 82 -5.51 12.20 19.08
C GLU A 82 -4.31 11.61 18.38
N GLY A 83 -4.12 12.00 17.12
CA GLY A 83 -3.01 11.63 16.29
C GLY A 83 -2.61 12.76 15.37
N SER A 84 -1.61 12.48 14.54
CA SER A 84 -1.15 13.36 13.49
C SER A 84 -1.46 12.75 12.13
N VAL A 85 -1.79 13.61 11.16
CA VAL A 85 -1.95 13.22 9.77
C VAL A 85 -0.68 13.63 9.04
N VAL A 86 0.05 12.63 8.54
CA VAL A 86 1.27 12.83 7.77
C VAL A 86 0.99 12.49 6.32
N ILE A 87 1.51 13.30 5.39
CA ILE A 87 1.48 13.01 3.95
C ILE A 87 2.93 12.75 3.54
N ASN A 88 3.22 11.53 3.13
CA ASN A 88 4.62 11.15 2.84
C ASN A 88 5.05 11.60 1.44
N ARG A 89 4.10 11.71 0.50
CA ARG A 89 4.38 12.01 -0.90
C ARG A 89 3.17 12.55 -1.65
N LEU A 90 3.44 13.12 -2.82
CA LEU A 90 2.44 13.31 -3.87
C LEU A 90 2.29 12.02 -4.70
N PRO A 91 1.14 11.83 -5.39
CA PRO A 91 1.02 10.82 -6.42
C PRO A 91 2.12 10.97 -7.48
N SER A 92 2.68 9.85 -7.95
CA SER A 92 3.68 9.85 -9.02
C SER A 92 3.50 8.65 -9.94
N LYS A 93 3.93 8.76 -11.19
CA LYS A 93 3.87 7.65 -12.15
C LYS A 93 4.77 6.48 -11.78
N VAL A 94 5.88 6.70 -11.09
CA VAL A 94 6.72 5.60 -10.56
C VAL A 94 5.91 4.70 -9.62
N HIS A 95 5.24 5.26 -8.61
CA HIS A 95 4.35 4.50 -7.69
C HIS A 95 3.26 3.73 -8.43
N GLU A 96 2.46 4.45 -9.23
CA GLU A 96 1.30 3.89 -9.94
C GLU A 96 1.73 2.77 -10.90
N CYS A 97 2.71 3.03 -11.77
CA CYS A 97 3.14 2.03 -12.75
C CYS A 97 3.79 0.81 -12.10
N THR A 98 4.54 0.99 -11.01
CA THR A 98 5.17 -0.13 -10.30
C THR A 98 4.11 -1.02 -9.66
N ALA A 99 3.16 -0.42 -8.94
CA ALA A 99 2.07 -1.15 -8.30
C ALA A 99 1.19 -1.87 -9.34
N CYS A 100 0.79 -1.18 -10.41
CA CYS A 100 0.01 -1.77 -11.51
C CYS A 100 0.76 -2.90 -12.22
N SER A 101 2.09 -2.83 -12.34
CA SER A 101 2.88 -3.89 -12.97
C SER A 101 2.86 -5.18 -12.13
N ILE A 102 2.98 -5.05 -10.80
CA ILE A 102 2.86 -6.18 -9.87
C ILE A 102 1.44 -6.74 -9.91
N GLU A 103 0.44 -5.87 -9.78
CA GLU A 103 -0.97 -6.24 -9.80
C GLU A 103 -1.35 -7.00 -11.08
N TYR A 104 -1.01 -6.44 -12.24
CA TYR A 104 -1.26 -7.05 -13.54
C TYR A 104 -0.60 -8.42 -13.65
N THR A 105 0.64 -8.54 -13.16
CA THR A 105 1.40 -9.80 -13.16
C THR A 105 0.70 -10.89 -12.32
N ILE A 106 0.17 -10.51 -11.16
CA ILE A 106 -0.59 -11.41 -10.28
C ILE A 106 -1.91 -11.83 -10.94
N ILE A 107 -2.73 -10.86 -11.36
CA ILE A 107 -4.04 -11.12 -11.97
C ILE A 107 -3.88 -12.00 -13.22
N LYS A 108 -2.90 -11.70 -14.08
CA LYS A 108 -2.66 -12.45 -15.30
C LYS A 108 -2.35 -13.91 -14.99
N GLN A 109 -1.44 -14.19 -14.06
CA GLN A 109 -1.09 -15.57 -13.68
C GLN A 109 -2.26 -16.33 -13.07
N ILE A 110 -3.08 -15.67 -12.23
CA ILE A 110 -4.29 -16.28 -11.69
C ILE A 110 -5.28 -16.62 -12.82
N LYS A 111 -5.55 -15.67 -13.72
CA LYS A 111 -6.47 -15.89 -14.85
C LYS A 111 -5.95 -16.99 -15.79
N ASP A 112 -4.65 -17.04 -16.05
CA ASP A 112 -4.04 -18.07 -16.90
C ASP A 112 -4.12 -19.47 -16.25
N ALA A 113 -3.79 -19.59 -14.96
CA ALA A 113 -3.89 -20.86 -14.23
C ALA A 113 -5.33 -21.41 -14.19
N VAL A 114 -6.30 -20.52 -13.97
CA VAL A 114 -7.71 -20.90 -13.89
C VAL A 114 -8.28 -21.26 -15.26
N ARG A 115 -7.94 -20.50 -16.32
CA ARG A 115 -8.37 -20.77 -17.69
C ARG A 115 -7.85 -22.12 -18.20
N GLN A 116 -6.58 -22.42 -17.95
CA GLN A 116 -5.98 -23.70 -18.36
C GLN A 116 -6.62 -24.89 -17.67
N SER A 117 -7.14 -24.69 -16.45
CA SER A 117 -7.59 -25.79 -15.62
C SER A 117 -9.06 -26.10 -15.81
N ASN A 118 -9.98 -25.11 -15.86
CA ASN A 118 -11.42 -25.40 -15.75
C ASN A 118 -12.40 -24.31 -16.27
N ASN A 119 -11.98 -23.35 -17.10
CA ASN A 119 -12.85 -22.25 -17.61
C ASN A 119 -13.64 -21.46 -16.54
N LEU A 120 -13.16 -21.45 -15.28
CA LEU A 120 -13.74 -20.62 -14.23
C LEU A 120 -13.34 -19.15 -14.47
N THR A 121 -14.28 -18.23 -14.24
CA THR A 121 -13.98 -16.79 -14.23
C THR A 121 -13.78 -16.35 -12.79
N ILE A 122 -12.61 -15.79 -12.50
CA ILE A 122 -12.32 -15.13 -11.24
C ILE A 122 -12.10 -13.66 -11.53
N GLU A 123 -12.87 -12.83 -10.84
CA GLU A 123 -12.74 -11.39 -10.89
C GLU A 123 -12.21 -10.85 -9.56
N PHE A 124 -11.52 -9.73 -9.69
CA PHE A 124 -10.94 -9.01 -8.58
C PHE A 124 -11.46 -7.58 -8.63
N HIS A 125 -11.94 -7.11 -7.49
CA HIS A 125 -12.08 -5.70 -7.23
C HIS A 125 -10.71 -5.13 -6.83
N SER A 126 -10.31 -4.08 -7.53
CA SER A 126 -9.05 -3.36 -7.31
C SER A 126 -9.35 -1.88 -7.07
N PRO A 127 -9.89 -1.55 -5.88
CA PRO A 127 -10.18 -0.17 -5.56
C PRO A 127 -8.86 0.61 -5.48
N PRO A 128 -8.78 1.84 -6.01
CA PRO A 128 -7.64 2.69 -5.79
C PRO A 128 -7.63 3.11 -4.31
N TYR A 129 -6.51 2.85 -3.60
CA TYR A 129 -6.27 3.30 -2.23
C TYR A 129 -7.40 2.96 -1.22
N PRO A 130 -7.80 1.68 -1.05
CA PRO A 130 -8.83 1.34 -0.09
C PRO A 130 -8.38 1.70 1.33
N ILE A 131 -9.16 2.54 1.99
CA ILE A 131 -8.87 2.97 3.35
C ILE A 131 -9.23 1.83 4.30
N CYS A 132 -8.26 1.37 5.07
CA CYS A 132 -8.48 0.35 6.10
C CYS A 132 -8.13 0.88 7.48
N ARG A 133 -8.95 0.49 8.46
CA ARG A 133 -8.77 0.75 9.89
C ARG A 133 -8.13 -0.45 10.56
N ILE A 134 -6.96 -0.25 11.16
CA ILE A 134 -6.25 -1.26 11.94
C ILE A 134 -6.09 -0.69 13.36
N GLY A 135 -7.01 -1.07 14.25
CA GLY A 135 -7.13 -0.48 15.58
C GLY A 135 -7.45 1.02 15.50
N ASN A 136 -6.49 1.86 15.93
CA ASN A 136 -6.58 3.33 15.88
C ASN A 136 -5.77 3.95 14.73
N ILE A 137 -5.27 3.14 13.80
CA ILE A 137 -4.53 3.59 12.61
C ILE A 137 -5.47 3.50 11.42
N LEU A 138 -5.46 4.54 10.57
CA LEU A 138 -6.00 4.46 9.21
C LEU A 138 -4.83 4.49 8.23
N GLN A 139 -4.84 3.54 7.30
CA GLN A 139 -3.87 3.48 6.22
C GLN A 139 -4.52 2.94 4.94
N ALA A 140 -4.02 3.39 3.80
CA ALA A 140 -4.38 2.88 2.49
C ALA A 140 -3.12 2.29 1.81
N PRO A 141 -3.23 1.14 1.14
CA PRO A 141 -2.13 0.63 0.34
C PRO A 141 -2.00 1.41 -0.97
N THR A 142 -0.86 1.27 -1.64
CA THR A 142 -0.70 1.84 -2.99
C THR A 142 -1.65 1.16 -3.98
N GLN A 143 -1.81 -0.15 -3.87
CA GLN A 143 -2.78 -0.94 -4.63
C GLN A 143 -3.24 -2.15 -3.81
N ALA A 144 -4.43 -2.66 -4.09
CA ALA A 144 -5.03 -3.77 -3.36
C ALA A 144 -5.78 -4.71 -4.30
N LEU A 145 -5.83 -6.00 -3.96
CA LEU A 145 -6.64 -6.98 -4.66
C LEU A 145 -7.62 -7.65 -3.70
N ILE A 146 -8.90 -7.54 -4.03
CA ILE A 146 -10.01 -8.14 -3.29
C ILE A 146 -10.71 -9.11 -4.25
N PRO A 147 -10.66 -10.44 -4.02
CA PRO A 147 -11.51 -11.36 -4.77
C PRO A 147 -12.98 -10.99 -4.59
N ASP A 148 -13.78 -10.95 -5.66
CA ASP A 148 -15.21 -10.57 -5.59
C ASP A 148 -16.03 -11.52 -4.69
N THR A 149 -15.51 -12.73 -4.46
CA THR A 149 -16.11 -13.75 -3.59
C THR A 149 -15.71 -13.63 -2.13
N LEU A 150 -14.81 -12.70 -1.77
CA LEU A 150 -14.40 -12.47 -0.39
C LEU A 150 -15.47 -11.64 0.33
N SER A 151 -16.08 -12.18 1.38
CA SER A 151 -17.20 -11.52 2.08
C SER A 151 -17.05 -11.57 3.60
N LEU A 152 -17.62 -10.56 4.27
CA LEU A 152 -17.66 -10.46 5.73
C LEU A 152 -18.58 -11.49 6.40
N ASN A 153 -19.36 -12.26 5.62
CA ASN A 153 -20.23 -13.30 6.16
C ASN A 153 -19.45 -14.52 6.64
N ASN A 154 -18.17 -14.63 6.29
CA ASN A 154 -17.27 -15.68 6.77
C ASN A 154 -16.58 -15.24 8.07
N SER A 155 -16.62 -16.10 9.09
CA SER A 155 -16.04 -15.85 10.42
C SER A 155 -14.52 -15.63 10.41
N SER A 156 -13.83 -15.97 9.33
CA SER A 156 -12.38 -15.75 9.15
C SER A 156 -12.02 -14.43 8.48
N VAL A 157 -12.99 -13.67 7.97
CA VAL A 157 -12.78 -12.39 7.27
C VAL A 157 -13.10 -11.23 8.21
N ILE A 158 -12.14 -10.33 8.37
CA ILE A 158 -12.25 -9.20 9.30
C ILE A 158 -12.72 -7.96 8.52
N ASP A 159 -13.61 -7.18 9.12
CA ASP A 159 -14.00 -5.86 8.64
C ASP A 159 -12.80 -4.91 8.68
N ALA A 160 -12.42 -4.38 7.52
CA ALA A 160 -11.39 -3.36 7.37
C ALA A 160 -11.83 -1.98 7.85
N GLY A 161 -13.05 -1.88 8.41
CA GLY A 161 -13.73 -0.63 8.62
C GLY A 161 -14.56 -0.27 7.40
N PHE A 162 -15.58 0.55 7.63
CA PHE A 162 -16.48 1.02 6.57
C PHE A 162 -17.27 -0.10 5.86
N GLY A 163 -17.41 -1.28 6.48
CA GLY A 163 -18.27 -2.36 5.99
C GLY A 163 -17.69 -3.15 4.82
N SER A 164 -16.36 -3.21 4.70
CA SER A 164 -15.66 -3.91 3.62
C SER A 164 -14.60 -4.86 4.19
N PRO A 165 -14.33 -6.02 3.56
CA PRO A 165 -13.25 -6.90 4.01
C PRO A 165 -11.87 -6.26 3.77
N PHE A 166 -10.87 -6.67 4.56
CA PHE A 166 -9.49 -6.36 4.18
C PHE A 166 -9.14 -7.00 2.83
N PRO A 167 -8.31 -6.35 2.01
CA PRO A 167 -7.82 -6.96 0.78
C PRO A 167 -7.05 -8.25 1.02
N ALA A 168 -7.17 -9.21 0.10
CA ALA A 168 -6.39 -10.43 0.17
C ALA A 168 -4.90 -10.15 -0.08
N ILE A 169 -4.63 -9.24 -1.01
CA ILE A 169 -3.28 -8.78 -1.36
C ILE A 169 -3.21 -7.27 -1.23
N VAL A 170 -2.14 -6.77 -0.61
CA VAL A 170 -1.80 -5.35 -0.59
C VAL A 170 -0.42 -5.14 -1.21
N ILE A 171 -0.28 -4.06 -1.98
CA ILE A 171 0.95 -3.65 -2.63
C ILE A 171 1.29 -2.24 -2.14
N GLU A 172 2.50 -2.08 -1.63
CA GLU A 172 3.03 -0.84 -1.09
C GLU A 172 4.28 -0.43 -1.87
N ILE A 173 4.28 0.76 -2.45
CA ILE A 173 5.45 1.31 -3.11
C ILE A 173 5.94 2.49 -2.29
N SER A 174 7.24 2.51 -2.00
CA SER A 174 7.93 3.54 -1.25
C SER A 174 9.01 4.17 -2.13
N TYR A 175 8.92 5.47 -2.39
CA TYR A 175 9.89 6.21 -3.22
C TYR A 175 10.03 7.67 -2.77
N LYS A 176 11.22 8.24 -2.95
CA LYS A 176 11.61 9.57 -2.43
C LYS A 176 11.53 9.62 -0.90
N ASN A 177 10.70 10.49 -0.34
CA ASN A 177 10.64 10.82 1.09
C ASN A 177 10.07 9.70 1.97
N GLU A 178 9.71 8.55 1.39
CA GLU A 178 9.24 7.38 2.10
C GLU A 178 10.41 6.45 2.45
N LYS A 179 10.53 6.08 3.73
CA LYS A 179 11.65 5.29 4.26
C LYS A 179 11.39 3.79 4.20
N LEU A 180 12.46 3.01 4.04
CA LEU A 180 12.37 1.54 4.06
C LEU A 180 11.87 1.02 5.41
N ALA A 181 12.32 1.60 6.53
CA ALA A 181 11.81 1.25 7.85
C ALA A 181 10.30 1.46 7.98
N THR A 182 9.77 2.57 7.47
CA THR A 182 8.32 2.84 7.45
C THR A 182 7.57 1.83 6.60
N LEU A 183 8.12 1.47 5.43
CA LEU A 183 7.56 0.41 4.58
C LEU A 183 7.48 -0.92 5.33
N ARG A 184 8.57 -1.36 5.99
CA ARG A 184 8.60 -2.58 6.80
C ARG A 184 7.51 -2.56 7.88
N SER A 185 7.43 -1.49 8.67
CA SER A 185 6.39 -1.36 9.70
C SER A 185 4.97 -1.37 9.13
N LYS A 186 4.75 -0.78 7.96
CA LYS A 186 3.44 -0.78 7.29
C LYS A 186 3.04 -2.19 6.86
N LEU A 187 3.96 -2.95 6.27
CA LEU A 187 3.74 -4.35 5.91
C LEU A 187 3.48 -5.23 7.14
N GLU A 188 4.24 -5.05 8.23
CA GLU A 188 4.00 -5.76 9.49
C GLU A 188 2.60 -5.49 10.06
N ARG A 189 2.13 -4.23 10.01
CA ARG A 189 0.76 -3.88 10.41
C ARG A 189 -0.28 -4.59 9.55
N TRP A 190 -0.07 -4.63 8.23
CA TRP A 190 -0.94 -5.39 7.32
C TRP A 190 -0.99 -6.87 7.65
N MET A 191 0.07 -7.45 8.19
CA MET A 191 0.15 -8.86 8.54
C MET A 191 -0.26 -9.18 9.98
N SER A 192 -0.65 -8.17 10.76
CA SER A 192 -1.04 -8.34 12.16
C SER A 192 -2.31 -9.20 12.31
N MET A 193 -2.60 -9.61 13.55
CA MET A 193 -3.81 -10.37 13.88
C MET A 193 -5.10 -9.53 13.79
N GLN A 194 -4.98 -8.22 13.58
CA GLN A 194 -6.13 -7.30 13.44
C GLN A 194 -6.65 -7.21 12.00
N THR A 195 -6.01 -7.91 11.06
CA THR A 195 -6.35 -7.88 9.63
C THR A 195 -6.54 -9.31 9.09
N SER A 196 -7.19 -9.43 7.93
CA SER A 196 -7.28 -10.69 7.18
C SER A 196 -6.46 -10.70 5.87
N VAL A 197 -5.53 -9.74 5.70
CA VAL A 197 -4.61 -9.69 4.54
C VAL A 197 -3.74 -10.94 4.50
N GLN A 198 -3.59 -11.56 3.34
CA GLN A 198 -2.83 -12.82 3.19
C GLN A 198 -1.43 -12.59 2.63
N ILE A 199 -1.30 -11.63 1.72
CA ILE A 199 -0.06 -11.29 1.04
C ILE A 199 0.14 -9.78 1.12
N ALA A 200 1.30 -9.35 1.61
CA ALA A 200 1.71 -7.95 1.56
C ALA A 200 3.05 -7.84 0.83
N ILE A 201 3.07 -7.07 -0.26
CA ILE A 201 4.24 -6.85 -1.10
C ILE A 201 4.68 -5.40 -0.95
N GLY A 202 5.93 -5.17 -0.58
CA GLY A 202 6.53 -3.84 -0.52
C GLY A 202 7.66 -3.69 -1.54
N ILE A 203 7.72 -2.56 -2.22
CA ILE A 203 8.88 -2.17 -3.03
C ILE A 203 9.41 -0.83 -2.51
N LYS A 204 10.67 -0.80 -2.09
CA LYS A 204 11.40 0.43 -1.84
C LYS A 204 12.29 0.76 -3.03
N ILE A 205 12.13 1.99 -3.51
CA ILE A 205 12.92 2.60 -4.57
C ILE A 205 13.75 3.71 -3.92
N PHE A 206 15.07 3.58 -3.97
CA PHE A 206 16.00 4.59 -3.44
C PHE A 206 16.12 5.76 -4.43
N ALA A 207 15.99 6.98 -3.94
CA ALA A 207 15.92 8.18 -4.79
C ALA A 207 17.30 8.63 -5.30
N ILE A 208 18.37 8.32 -4.57
CA ILE A 208 19.72 8.78 -4.88
C ILE A 208 20.64 7.68 -5.41
N SER A 209 20.18 6.44 -5.47
CA SER A 209 20.96 5.28 -5.92
C SER A 209 20.13 4.34 -6.79
N SER A 210 20.79 3.38 -7.44
CA SER A 210 20.13 2.29 -8.16
C SER A 210 19.54 1.22 -7.25
N ARG A 211 19.74 1.31 -5.93
CA ARG A 211 19.27 0.31 -4.97
C ARG A 211 17.75 0.19 -5.00
N ARG A 212 17.24 -1.04 -4.96
CA ARG A 212 15.81 -1.36 -4.88
C ARG A 212 15.64 -2.53 -3.94
N VAL A 213 14.65 -2.49 -3.05
CA VAL A 213 14.38 -3.58 -2.11
C VAL A 213 12.94 -4.05 -2.30
N ALA A 214 12.76 -5.36 -2.45
CA ALA A 214 11.46 -6.01 -2.51
C ALA A 214 11.23 -6.82 -1.24
N ILE A 215 10.06 -6.66 -0.62
CA ILE A 215 9.65 -7.37 0.59
C ILE A 215 8.37 -8.13 0.30
N LEU A 216 8.32 -9.41 0.65
CA LEU A 216 7.12 -10.23 0.63
C LEU A 216 6.83 -10.74 2.03
N HIS A 217 5.65 -10.41 2.53
CA HIS A 217 5.06 -11.09 3.67
C HIS A 217 3.93 -12.01 3.21
N ARG A 218 3.93 -13.23 3.74
CA ARG A 218 2.82 -14.17 3.63
C ARG A 218 2.33 -14.53 5.02
N ARG A 219 1.01 -14.52 5.25
CA ARG A 219 0.44 -14.77 6.57
C ARG A 219 0.86 -16.13 7.09
N GLY A 220 1.44 -16.16 8.29
CA GLY A 220 1.92 -17.39 8.94
C GLY A 220 3.32 -17.86 8.50
N TYR A 221 4.05 -17.07 7.70
CA TYR A 221 5.41 -17.40 7.24
C TYR A 221 6.37 -16.24 7.52
N CYS A 222 7.68 -16.55 7.52
CA CYS A 222 8.72 -15.53 7.59
C CYS A 222 8.67 -14.60 6.37
N SER A 223 8.99 -13.33 6.57
CA SER A 223 9.15 -12.38 5.47
C SER A 223 10.37 -12.71 4.63
N GLN A 224 10.26 -12.43 3.34
CA GLN A 224 11.37 -12.45 2.39
C GLN A 224 11.71 -11.01 2.02
N GLU A 225 12.98 -10.64 2.07
CA GLU A 225 13.48 -9.34 1.64
C GLU A 225 14.65 -9.54 0.67
N ILE A 226 14.59 -8.88 -0.49
CA ILE A 226 15.56 -9.04 -1.59
C ILE A 226 15.98 -7.65 -2.05
N ASP A 227 17.29 -7.38 -2.04
CA ASP A 227 17.86 -6.28 -2.83
C ASP A 227 17.95 -6.71 -4.30
N PHE A 228 17.40 -5.90 -5.19
CA PHE A 228 17.35 -6.18 -6.62
C PHE A 228 17.81 -4.98 -7.47
N GLY A 229 18.55 -4.04 -6.88
CA GLY A 229 19.05 -2.85 -7.58
C GLY A 229 20.25 -3.11 -8.50
N ASP A 230 20.97 -4.23 -8.34
CA ASP A 230 22.15 -4.56 -9.14
C ASP A 230 21.77 -5.25 -10.46
N ASN A 231 22.19 -4.66 -11.57
CA ASN A 231 21.96 -5.18 -12.92
C ASN A 231 22.65 -6.52 -13.21
N ASN A 232 23.61 -6.93 -12.38
CA ASN A 232 24.31 -8.21 -12.54
C ASN A 232 23.60 -9.40 -11.87
N GLN A 233 22.53 -9.16 -11.12
CA GLN A 233 21.75 -10.22 -10.47
C GLN A 233 20.63 -10.72 -11.38
N TRP A 234 20.62 -12.03 -11.63
CA TRP A 234 19.68 -12.71 -12.52
C TRP A 234 18.79 -13.63 -11.66
N ASP A 235 17.62 -14.00 -12.18
CA ASP A 235 16.66 -14.91 -11.52
C ASP A 235 16.10 -14.46 -10.16
N LEU A 236 15.99 -13.15 -9.95
CA LEU A 236 15.37 -12.60 -8.75
C LEU A 236 13.85 -12.61 -8.85
N VAL A 237 13.20 -13.35 -7.94
CA VAL A 237 11.73 -13.46 -7.90
C VAL A 237 11.17 -13.39 -6.48
N LEU A 238 9.97 -12.84 -6.36
CA LEU A 238 9.07 -13.12 -5.24
C LEU A 238 8.08 -14.21 -5.66
N THR A 239 7.79 -15.14 -4.76
CA THR A 239 6.83 -16.21 -5.05
C THR A 239 5.89 -16.48 -3.88
N PHE A 240 4.62 -16.74 -4.19
CA PHE A 240 3.64 -17.21 -3.22
C PHE A 240 2.63 -18.14 -3.89
N PRO A 241 1.99 -19.07 -3.13
CA PRO A 241 1.02 -19.99 -3.72
C PRO A 241 -0.31 -19.29 -4.03
N LEU A 242 -0.92 -19.61 -5.18
CA LEU A 242 -2.22 -19.09 -5.62
C LEU A 242 -3.31 -19.25 -4.56
N GLY A 243 -3.30 -20.38 -3.83
CA GLY A 243 -4.29 -20.65 -2.77
C GLY A 243 -4.31 -19.60 -1.66
N ALA A 244 -3.20 -18.90 -1.41
CA ALA A 244 -3.14 -17.85 -0.40
C ALA A 244 -4.12 -16.71 -0.70
N VAL A 245 -4.36 -16.40 -1.98
CA VAL A 245 -5.22 -15.31 -2.44
C VAL A 245 -6.70 -15.54 -2.08
N PHE A 246 -7.11 -16.80 -1.95
CA PHE A 246 -8.51 -17.19 -1.72
C PHE A 246 -8.78 -17.62 -0.28
N THR A 247 -7.85 -17.37 0.65
CA THR A 247 -8.09 -17.66 2.07
C THR A 247 -9.24 -16.79 2.57
N GLY A 248 -10.24 -17.41 3.20
CA GLY A 248 -11.47 -16.74 3.68
C GLY A 248 -12.59 -16.66 2.64
N VAL A 249 -12.37 -17.13 1.40
CA VAL A 249 -13.47 -17.32 0.43
C VAL A 249 -14.24 -18.59 0.79
N ASP A 250 -15.55 -18.47 0.98
CA ASP A 250 -16.44 -19.59 1.32
C ASP A 250 -17.82 -19.44 0.64
N PRO A 251 -18.29 -20.44 -0.13
CA PRO A 251 -17.57 -21.66 -0.51
C PRO A 251 -16.43 -21.36 -1.48
N LEU A 252 -15.26 -21.94 -1.22
CA LEU A 252 -14.16 -21.95 -2.19
C LEU A 252 -14.57 -22.85 -3.38
N PRO A 253 -14.59 -22.34 -4.63
CA PRO A 253 -14.89 -23.17 -5.80
C PRO A 253 -13.99 -24.40 -5.84
N HIS A 254 -14.58 -25.60 -6.00
CA HIS A 254 -13.83 -26.86 -5.96
C HIS A 254 -12.71 -26.90 -7.02
N GLN A 255 -12.91 -26.20 -8.14
CA GLN A 255 -11.93 -26.05 -9.22
C GLN A 255 -10.63 -25.35 -8.79
N LEU A 256 -10.65 -24.62 -7.66
CA LEU A 256 -9.46 -23.98 -7.10
C LEU A 256 -8.64 -24.90 -6.19
N PHE A 257 -9.19 -26.05 -5.76
CA PHE A 257 -8.50 -26.96 -4.84
C PHE A 257 -7.19 -27.49 -5.44
N ASP A 258 -7.21 -27.88 -6.71
CA ASP A 258 -6.02 -28.40 -7.40
C ASP A 258 -5.01 -27.29 -7.78
N LEU A 259 -5.43 -26.02 -7.72
CA LEU A 259 -4.61 -24.87 -8.10
C LEU A 259 -3.90 -24.22 -6.92
N GLN A 260 -4.20 -24.64 -5.68
CA GLN A 260 -3.71 -23.96 -4.47
C GLN A 260 -2.18 -23.83 -4.44
N ASN A 261 -1.46 -24.82 -4.96
CA ASN A 261 0.00 -24.88 -4.95
C ASN A 261 0.68 -24.25 -6.18
N ILE A 262 -0.10 -23.76 -7.16
CA ILE A 262 0.49 -23.08 -8.33
C ILE A 262 1.20 -21.82 -7.85
N PRO A 263 2.50 -21.64 -8.17
CA PRO A 263 3.24 -20.45 -7.76
C PRO A 263 2.80 -19.24 -8.58
N ILE A 264 2.54 -18.13 -7.89
CA ILE A 264 2.48 -16.80 -8.48
C ILE A 264 3.86 -16.18 -8.34
N VAL A 265 4.45 -15.78 -9.47
CA VAL A 265 5.84 -15.33 -9.55
C VAL A 265 5.89 -13.86 -9.97
N ILE A 266 6.60 -13.03 -9.21
CA ILE A 266 6.90 -11.64 -9.60
C ILE A 266 8.38 -11.58 -9.97
N ASN A 267 8.67 -11.33 -11.24
CA ASN A 267 10.03 -11.19 -11.74
C ASN A 267 10.57 -9.79 -11.41
N LEU A 268 11.54 -9.73 -10.48
CA LEU A 268 12.10 -8.47 -9.99
C LEU A 268 13.05 -7.82 -11.00
N VAL A 269 13.67 -8.58 -11.89
CA VAL A 269 14.50 -8.05 -12.99
C VAL A 269 13.63 -7.25 -13.96
N CYS A 270 12.52 -7.84 -14.42
CA CYS A 270 11.57 -7.12 -15.28
C CYS A 270 10.93 -5.93 -14.58
N LEU A 271 10.63 -6.04 -13.28
CA LEU A 271 10.07 -4.94 -12.50
C LEU A 271 11.06 -3.77 -12.38
N ARG A 272 12.35 -4.04 -12.14
CA ARG A 272 13.41 -3.03 -12.12
C ARG A 272 13.46 -2.24 -13.43
N GLU A 273 13.47 -2.94 -14.57
CA GLU A 273 13.49 -2.27 -15.88
C GLU A 273 12.30 -1.32 -16.05
N GLN A 274 11.10 -1.73 -15.61
CA GLN A 274 9.93 -0.86 -15.63
C GLN A 274 10.09 0.34 -14.69
N ILE A 275 10.61 0.14 -13.48
CA ILE A 275 10.87 1.21 -12.51
C ILE A 275 11.84 2.24 -13.11
N ASP A 276 12.97 1.79 -13.64
CA ASP A 276 14.02 2.68 -14.15
C ASP A 276 13.55 3.44 -15.39
N LEU A 277 12.78 2.81 -16.27
CA LEU A 277 12.12 3.47 -17.39
C LEU A 277 11.16 4.59 -16.95
N ARG A 278 10.50 4.45 -15.79
CA ARG A 278 9.60 5.48 -15.25
C ARG A 278 10.36 6.59 -14.55
N ILE A 279 11.39 6.27 -13.79
CA ILE A 279 12.27 7.27 -13.16
C ILE A 279 12.91 8.15 -14.24
N ALA A 280 13.39 7.56 -15.34
CA ALA A 280 14.01 8.30 -16.44
C ALA A 280 13.03 9.23 -17.20
N ARG A 281 11.71 9.03 -17.05
CA ARG A 281 10.67 9.88 -17.66
C ARG A 281 10.12 10.93 -16.70
N ASP A 282 10.27 10.71 -15.39
CA ASP A 282 9.85 11.64 -14.33
C ASP A 282 10.90 12.73 -14.05
N ASN A 283 12.16 12.53 -14.50
CA ASN A 283 13.26 13.51 -14.47
C ASN A 283 13.38 14.25 -15.79
#